data_AF-A0A8T4RME9-F1
#
_entry.id   AF-A0A8T4RME9-F1
#
_cell.length_a   1.000
_cell.length_b   1.000
_cell.length_c   1.000
_cell.angle_alpha   90.00
_cell.angle_beta   90.00
_cell.angle_gamma   90.00
#
_symmetry.space_group_name_H-M   'P 1'
#
loop_
_entity.id
_entity.type
_entity.pdbx_description
1 polymer ?
#
loop_
_entity_poly.entity_id
_entity_poly.type
_entity_poly.pdbx_seq_one_letter_code
_entity_poly.pdbx_strand_id
1 'polypeptide(L)'
;MKKPCVIGTRIATKVFKDGDIVEVDAEKGVIRKITKKHESTYRFLWGNKQSVLTLQWNALAFRDYRSNIWNQVDNIIQISHESRIRTFHSIKDLHSDERRGENILYENYMKKYFEEQTATLSQHSNFFMRLRSTGYKKLTNQELYDLVRLSLIWCAKTISFFRSSQEEGTKIAVNKLRVVYNEKEVSILLISPELDLVNRERMDWAKLVRLPYSSQAVIAHAYQYPWIVIMHHSFDEVEETLKQRFEFEKSHEFHADFKKEKIILREKQNILLNKNKKIGPLVRNLQRLVHSRMEVKSRFAGTDFYTIPLHKEIANRTGVDIKYLREYYLLEDFESLLLRNRRVSKNEITNRQKLVVCLWKSPDLIIKSGDEAIAIAKRELGDLYEVEKKYEVTGSVANSGKVHGVARILQANDVEQARKFRKNFKEGQILITQMTQPNIMDIASKAAAIVTDEGGMLSHAAIISRELHIPCIVGTFIATSNFDDGDIIEVDAEKGIVRKL
;
A
#
# COMPACT_ATOMS: atom_id res chain seq x y z
N MET A 1 40.71 -3.04 -28.11
CA MET A 1 39.48 -3.44 -27.37
C MET A 1 38.95 -4.73 -27.95
N LYS A 2 38.79 -5.79 -27.15
CA LYS A 2 38.05 -6.99 -27.57
C LYS A 2 36.58 -6.62 -27.71
N LYS A 3 35.98 -6.89 -28.88
CA LYS A 3 34.55 -6.68 -29.08
C LYS A 3 33.79 -7.90 -28.56
N PRO A 4 32.74 -7.75 -27.75
CA PRO A 4 31.94 -8.88 -27.28
C PRO A 4 31.25 -9.58 -28.46
N CYS A 5 31.18 -10.90 -28.41
CA CYS A 5 30.58 -11.73 -29.45
C CYS A 5 29.75 -12.85 -28.79
N VAL A 6 28.52 -13.03 -29.26
CA VAL A 6 27.64 -14.13 -28.88
C VAL A 6 27.37 -14.96 -30.13
N ILE A 7 27.69 -16.26 -30.07
CA ILE A 7 27.47 -17.21 -31.18
C ILE A 7 26.27 -18.10 -30.87
N GLY A 8 25.68 -18.73 -31.90
CA GLY A 8 24.63 -19.74 -31.71
C GLY A 8 23.21 -19.19 -31.43
N THR A 9 22.96 -17.90 -31.67
CA THR A 9 21.67 -17.25 -31.38
C THR A 9 20.49 -17.75 -32.24
N ARG A 10 20.76 -18.43 -33.38
CA ARG A 10 19.81 -19.03 -34.36
C ARG A 10 18.76 -18.11 -35.00
N ILE A 11 18.36 -17.01 -34.35
CA ILE A 11 17.28 -16.12 -34.77
C ILE A 11 17.67 -14.64 -34.80
N ALA A 12 18.93 -14.28 -34.52
CA ALA A 12 19.33 -12.88 -34.40
C ALA A 12 18.98 -12.03 -35.64
N THR A 13 19.21 -12.55 -36.85
CA THR A 13 18.87 -11.85 -38.10
C THR A 13 17.37 -11.69 -38.35
N LYS A 14 16.52 -12.43 -37.61
CA LYS A 14 15.06 -12.27 -37.63
C LYS A 14 14.56 -11.30 -36.55
N VAL A 15 15.29 -11.18 -35.44
CA VAL A 15 14.91 -10.38 -34.26
C VAL A 15 15.42 -8.94 -34.36
N PHE A 16 16.65 -8.74 -34.87
CA PHE A 16 17.28 -7.44 -34.99
C PHE A 16 17.22 -6.92 -36.43
N LYS A 17 17.03 -5.61 -36.58
CA LYS A 17 17.01 -4.90 -37.87
C LYS A 17 18.18 -3.93 -37.96
N ASP A 18 18.56 -3.57 -39.18
CA ASP A 18 19.57 -2.54 -39.42
C ASP A 18 19.19 -1.23 -38.71
N GLY A 19 20.14 -0.68 -37.95
CA GLY A 19 19.93 0.54 -37.15
C GLY A 19 19.47 0.28 -35.71
N ASP A 20 19.18 -0.97 -35.33
CA ASP A 20 18.91 -1.31 -33.94
C ASP A 20 20.16 -1.11 -33.06
N ILE A 21 20.00 -0.39 -31.95
CA ILE A 21 21.01 -0.34 -30.90
C ILE A 21 20.87 -1.65 -30.11
N VAL A 22 21.96 -2.32 -29.78
CA VAL A 22 21.94 -3.61 -29.06
C VAL A 22 22.94 -3.64 -27.92
N GLU A 23 22.58 -4.33 -26.83
CA GLU A 23 23.47 -4.70 -25.73
C GLU A 23 23.94 -6.15 -25.96
N VAL A 24 25.25 -6.40 -25.81
CA VAL A 24 25.85 -7.73 -25.97
C VAL A 24 26.53 -8.14 -24.66
N ASP A 25 25.94 -9.10 -23.95
CA ASP A 25 26.51 -9.75 -22.77
C ASP A 25 27.13 -11.09 -23.18
N ALA A 26 28.43 -11.06 -23.45
CA ALA A 26 29.17 -12.23 -23.95
C ALA A 26 29.40 -13.30 -22.88
N GLU A 27 29.42 -12.95 -21.59
CA GLU A 27 29.59 -13.90 -20.49
C GLU A 27 28.34 -14.76 -20.31
N LYS A 28 27.16 -14.17 -20.50
CA LYS A 28 25.88 -14.89 -20.40
C LYS A 28 25.38 -15.42 -21.74
N GLY A 29 26.06 -15.10 -22.85
CA GLY A 29 25.64 -15.50 -24.19
C GLY A 29 24.32 -14.85 -24.63
N VAL A 30 24.06 -13.61 -24.21
CA VAL A 30 22.78 -12.90 -24.46
C VAL A 30 23.01 -11.63 -25.29
N ILE A 31 22.14 -11.40 -26.28
CA ILE A 31 22.05 -10.15 -27.04
C ILE A 31 20.63 -9.57 -26.88
N ARG A 32 20.51 -8.28 -26.59
CA ARG A 32 19.21 -7.60 -26.40
C ARG A 32 19.13 -6.33 -27.22
N LYS A 33 17.93 -5.99 -27.70
CA LYS A 33 17.68 -4.74 -28.42
C LYS A 33 17.55 -3.62 -27.40
N ILE A 34 18.37 -2.59 -27.53
CA ILE A 34 18.23 -1.32 -26.82
C ILE A 34 17.27 -0.47 -27.65
N THR A 35 15.99 -0.51 -27.30
CA THR A 35 15.10 0.60 -27.66
C THR A 35 15.60 1.84 -26.93
N LYS A 36 15.80 2.96 -27.64
CA LYS A 36 15.90 4.28 -26.99
C LYS A 36 14.56 4.51 -26.30
N LYS A 37 14.44 4.02 -25.07
CA LYS A 37 13.28 4.23 -24.22
C LYS A 37 13.19 5.74 -24.04
N HIS A 38 12.02 6.30 -24.33
CA HIS A 38 11.71 7.66 -23.93
C HIS A 38 11.77 7.63 -22.41
N GLU A 39 12.88 8.12 -21.83
CA GLU A 39 13.11 8.01 -20.39
C GLU A 39 11.97 8.75 -19.70
N SER A 40 11.13 7.99 -18.99
CA SER A 40 9.97 8.56 -18.35
C SER A 40 10.39 9.62 -17.35
N THR A 41 9.70 10.76 -17.34
CA THR A 41 9.91 11.79 -16.30
C THR A 41 9.24 11.41 -14.97
N TYR A 42 8.61 10.24 -14.92
CA TYR A 42 7.99 9.68 -13.73
C TYR A 42 8.84 8.57 -13.12
N ARG A 43 8.55 8.25 -11.86
CA ARG A 43 8.99 7.04 -11.17
C ARG A 43 7.75 6.34 -10.62
N PHE A 44 7.69 5.02 -10.79
CA PHE A 44 6.68 4.21 -10.12
C PHE A 44 6.89 4.30 -8.61
N LEU A 45 5.83 4.57 -7.86
CA LEU A 45 5.89 4.63 -6.40
C LEU A 45 5.27 3.41 -5.73
N TRP A 46 4.05 3.07 -6.10
CA TRP A 46 3.32 1.99 -5.45
C TRP A 46 2.12 1.55 -6.28
N GLY A 47 1.59 0.37 -5.99
CA GLY A 47 0.34 -0.05 -6.59
C GLY A 47 -0.32 -1.23 -5.92
N ASN A 48 -1.64 -1.18 -5.79
CA ASN A 48 -2.46 -2.14 -5.05
C ASN A 48 -3.80 -2.38 -5.74
N LYS A 49 -4.47 -3.50 -5.43
CA LYS A 49 -5.88 -3.68 -5.78
C LYS A 49 -6.73 -2.64 -5.03
N GLN A 50 -7.42 -1.77 -5.78
CA GLN A 50 -8.20 -0.63 -5.27
C GLN A 50 -9.32 -0.30 -6.27
N SER A 51 -10.37 0.38 -5.81
CA SER A 51 -11.47 0.81 -6.68
C SER A 51 -11.14 2.09 -7.45
N VAL A 52 -11.87 2.36 -8.54
CA VAL A 52 -11.70 3.62 -9.29
C VAL A 52 -12.04 4.85 -8.43
N LEU A 53 -12.91 4.69 -7.43
CA LEU A 53 -13.23 5.73 -6.47
C LEU A 53 -12.00 6.11 -5.62
N THR A 54 -11.12 5.15 -5.32
CA THR A 54 -9.84 5.41 -4.64
C THR A 54 -8.86 6.24 -5.49
N LEU A 55 -8.86 6.09 -6.83
CA LEU A 55 -8.10 7.01 -7.71
C LEU A 55 -8.56 8.45 -7.49
N GLN A 56 -9.88 8.66 -7.47
CA GLN A 56 -10.46 9.98 -7.28
C GLN A 56 -10.11 10.55 -5.89
N TRP A 57 -10.12 9.73 -4.84
CA TRP A 57 -9.70 10.17 -3.49
C TRP A 57 -8.27 10.71 -3.47
N ASN A 58 -7.35 9.98 -4.09
CA ASN A 58 -5.94 10.36 -4.16
C ASN A 58 -5.77 11.67 -4.91
N ALA A 59 -6.42 11.81 -6.07
CA ALA A 59 -6.37 13.02 -6.87
C ALA A 59 -6.86 14.26 -6.11
N LEU A 60 -7.98 14.12 -5.39
CA LEU A 60 -8.52 15.20 -4.57
C LEU A 60 -7.61 15.57 -3.41
N ALA A 61 -6.89 14.60 -2.84
CA ALA A 61 -5.86 14.88 -1.84
C ALA A 61 -4.79 15.85 -2.38
N PHE A 62 -4.34 15.64 -3.63
CA PHE A 62 -3.32 16.47 -4.29
C PHE A 62 -3.84 17.83 -4.76
N ARG A 63 -5.09 17.89 -5.22
CA ARG A 63 -5.72 19.11 -5.72
C ARG A 63 -6.16 20.03 -4.58
N ASP A 64 -6.88 19.50 -3.59
CA ASP A 64 -7.65 20.31 -2.64
C ASP A 64 -6.94 20.56 -1.30
N TYR A 65 -5.98 19.70 -0.91
CA TYR A 65 -5.31 19.76 0.40
C TYR A 65 -3.84 20.15 0.31
N ARG A 66 -3.54 21.13 -0.56
CA ARG A 66 -2.18 21.65 -0.82
C ARG A 66 -1.57 22.50 0.30
N SER A 67 -2.38 22.93 1.28
CA SER A 67 -1.89 23.59 2.50
C SER A 67 -0.94 22.68 3.29
N ASN A 68 -1.18 21.38 3.21
CA ASN A 68 -0.25 20.38 3.69
C ASN A 68 0.90 20.28 2.67
N ILE A 69 2.13 20.61 3.13
CA ILE A 69 3.31 20.68 2.28
C ILE A 69 3.56 19.36 1.54
N TRP A 70 3.16 18.22 2.10
CA TRP A 70 3.35 16.90 1.48
C TRP A 70 2.42 16.67 0.29
N ASN A 71 1.48 17.56 -0.02
CA ASN A 71 0.60 17.47 -1.18
C ASN A 71 0.87 18.55 -2.23
N GLN A 72 1.93 19.35 -2.09
CA GLN A 72 2.35 20.28 -3.15
C GLN A 72 3.13 19.50 -4.20
N VAL A 73 2.41 18.63 -4.89
CA VAL A 73 2.88 17.79 -6.00
C VAL A 73 2.10 18.24 -7.22
N ASP A 74 2.80 18.42 -8.32
CA ASP A 74 2.22 19.06 -9.50
C ASP A 74 2.00 18.08 -10.64
N ASN A 75 2.67 16.92 -10.64
CA ASN A 75 2.59 15.98 -11.74
C ASN A 75 2.56 14.51 -11.26
N ILE A 76 1.36 13.94 -11.24
CA ILE A 76 1.08 12.56 -10.82
C ILE A 76 0.20 11.89 -11.87
N ILE A 77 0.54 10.64 -12.19
CA ILE A 77 -0.32 9.77 -12.97
C ILE A 77 -0.64 8.51 -12.19
N GLN A 78 -1.91 8.14 -12.18
CA GLN A 78 -2.40 6.89 -11.64
C GLN A 78 -3.16 6.12 -12.72
N ILE A 79 -2.94 4.81 -12.83
CA ILE A 79 -3.66 3.96 -13.78
C ILE A 79 -4.27 2.75 -13.05
N SER A 80 -5.50 2.36 -13.39
CA SER A 80 -6.09 1.09 -12.96
C SER A 80 -5.91 0.02 -14.03
N HIS A 81 -4.84 -0.75 -13.97
CA HIS A 81 -4.61 -1.89 -14.87
C HIS A 81 -5.05 -3.17 -14.16
N GLU A 82 -6.03 -3.91 -14.71
CA GLU A 82 -6.54 -5.17 -14.13
C GLU A 82 -6.96 -5.04 -12.65
N SER A 83 -7.76 -4.02 -12.32
CA SER A 83 -8.18 -3.68 -10.94
C SER A 83 -7.03 -3.33 -9.98
N ARG A 84 -5.80 -3.14 -10.48
CA ARG A 84 -4.65 -2.63 -9.72
C ARG A 84 -4.41 -1.17 -10.05
N ILE A 85 -4.46 -0.31 -9.04
CA ILE A 85 -3.99 1.07 -9.17
C ILE A 85 -2.47 1.05 -9.12
N ARG A 86 -1.81 1.63 -10.12
CA ARG A 86 -0.37 1.96 -10.12
C ARG A 86 -0.24 3.47 -10.08
N THR A 87 0.57 3.97 -9.14
CA THR A 87 0.79 5.41 -8.94
C THR A 87 2.22 5.76 -9.30
N PHE A 88 2.39 6.80 -10.12
CA PHE A 88 3.68 7.32 -10.56
C PHE A 88 3.74 8.82 -10.32
N HIS A 89 4.88 9.26 -9.82
CA HIS A 89 5.14 10.66 -9.53
C HIS A 89 6.25 11.16 -10.42
N SER A 90 6.20 12.44 -10.80
CA SER A 90 7.31 13.03 -11.53
C SER A 90 8.58 12.99 -10.67
N ILE A 91 9.73 12.75 -11.29
CA ILE A 91 11.05 12.76 -10.64
C ILE A 91 11.29 14.12 -9.97
N LYS A 92 10.81 15.21 -10.58
CA LYS A 92 10.87 16.57 -10.03
C LYS A 92 10.10 16.69 -8.71
N ASP A 93 8.89 16.16 -8.64
CA ASP A 93 8.08 16.18 -7.41
C ASP A 93 8.75 15.36 -6.31
N LEU A 94 9.31 14.20 -6.66
CA LEU A 94 10.01 13.33 -5.71
C LEU A 94 11.25 13.99 -5.10
N HIS A 95 12.07 14.68 -5.90
CA HIS A 95 13.17 15.49 -5.38
C HIS A 95 12.69 16.65 -4.49
N SER A 96 11.50 17.17 -4.75
CA SER A 96 10.90 18.22 -3.91
C SER A 96 10.37 17.66 -2.60
N ASP A 97 9.82 16.45 -2.59
CA ASP A 97 9.45 15.71 -1.37
C ASP A 97 10.66 15.41 -0.48
N GLU A 98 11.76 14.94 -1.07
CA GLU A 98 12.98 14.69 -0.32
C GLU A 98 13.46 15.96 0.39
N ARG A 99 13.48 17.11 -0.30
CA ARG A 99 13.83 18.41 0.30
C ARG A 99 12.86 18.84 1.40
N ARG A 100 11.55 18.65 1.21
CA ARG A 100 10.55 18.91 2.25
C ARG A 100 10.78 18.08 3.52
N GLY A 101 11.44 16.93 3.40
CA GLY A 101 11.89 16.07 4.50
C GLY A 101 12.68 16.79 5.60
N GLU A 102 13.35 17.91 5.28
CA GLU A 102 14.02 18.74 6.28
C GLU A 102 13.07 19.27 7.36
N ASN A 103 11.80 19.47 7.04
CA ASN A 103 10.79 19.96 8.00
C ASN A 103 10.63 19.02 9.21
N ILE A 104 10.91 17.72 9.07
CA ILE A 104 10.85 16.72 10.16
C ILE A 104 11.86 17.05 11.28
N LEU A 105 12.92 17.77 10.94
CA LEU A 105 13.97 18.18 11.86
C LEU A 105 13.52 19.31 12.80
N TYR A 106 12.44 20.02 12.48
CA TYR A 106 11.97 21.19 13.22
C TYR A 106 10.78 20.84 14.11
N GLU A 107 10.96 20.95 15.42
CA GLU A 107 9.96 20.55 16.41
C GLU A 107 8.65 21.35 16.31
N ASN A 108 8.73 22.66 16.07
CA ASN A 108 7.55 23.52 15.90
C ASN A 108 6.68 23.11 14.71
N TYR A 109 7.34 22.76 13.59
CA TYR A 109 6.63 22.24 12.41
C TYR A 109 5.93 20.92 12.75
N MET A 110 6.67 19.97 13.33
CA MET A 110 6.12 18.64 13.64
C MET A 110 4.98 18.71 14.64
N LYS A 111 5.06 19.59 15.65
CA LYS A 111 3.98 19.82 16.60
C LYS A 111 2.69 20.25 15.89
N LYS A 112 2.76 21.32 15.08
CA LYS A 112 1.61 21.83 14.30
C LYS A 112 1.05 20.77 13.35
N TYR A 113 1.94 20.06 12.65
CA TYR A 113 1.57 18.99 11.74
C TYR A 113 0.73 17.90 12.43
N PHE A 114 1.19 17.42 13.60
CA PHE A 114 0.47 16.38 14.31
C PHE A 114 -0.80 16.88 15.01
N GLU A 115 -0.87 18.15 15.42
CA GLU A 115 -2.12 18.76 15.92
C GLU A 115 -3.20 18.76 14.84
N GLU A 116 -2.85 19.22 13.63
CA GLU A 116 -3.77 19.22 12.48
C GLU A 116 -4.19 17.81 12.05
N GLN A 117 -3.23 16.87 12.01
CA GLN A 117 -3.49 15.46 11.73
C GLN A 117 -4.47 14.89 12.78
N THR A 118 -4.19 15.05 14.07
CA THR A 118 -5.02 14.50 15.16
C THR A 118 -6.43 15.06 15.13
N ALA A 119 -6.59 16.37 14.88
CA ALA A 119 -7.88 17.00 14.72
C ALA A 119 -8.65 16.41 13.52
N THR A 120 -7.98 16.24 12.38
CA THR A 120 -8.59 15.64 11.18
C THR A 120 -9.03 14.20 11.42
N LEU A 121 -8.16 13.37 12.00
CA LEU A 121 -8.50 11.96 12.28
C LEU A 121 -9.69 11.88 13.25
N SER A 122 -9.72 12.72 14.29
CA SER A 122 -10.85 12.79 15.23
C SER A 122 -12.17 13.16 14.53
N GLN A 123 -12.15 14.16 13.64
CA GLN A 123 -13.33 14.56 12.86
C GLN A 123 -13.80 13.44 11.92
N HIS A 124 -12.87 12.76 11.23
CA HIS A 124 -13.15 11.59 10.42
C HIS A 124 -13.89 10.52 11.24
N SER A 125 -13.32 10.12 12.39
CA SER A 125 -13.97 9.10 13.24
C SER A 125 -15.34 9.52 13.71
N ASN A 126 -15.53 10.78 14.11
CA ASN A 126 -16.84 11.27 14.53
C ASN A 126 -17.88 11.19 13.40
N PHE A 127 -17.49 11.51 12.17
CA PHE A 127 -18.37 11.37 11.01
C PHE A 127 -18.75 9.91 10.76
N PHE A 128 -17.77 9.01 10.66
CA PHE A 128 -18.04 7.61 10.33
C PHE A 128 -18.69 6.82 11.48
N MET A 129 -18.46 7.17 12.73
CA MET A 129 -19.21 6.59 13.85
C MET A 129 -20.69 6.95 13.81
N ARG A 130 -21.05 8.16 13.33
CA ARG A 130 -22.47 8.55 13.13
C ARG A 130 -23.14 7.77 12.01
N LEU A 131 -22.36 7.36 10.98
CA LEU A 131 -22.87 6.51 9.91
C LEU A 131 -23.37 5.15 10.43
N ARG A 132 -22.76 4.60 11.48
CA ARG A 132 -23.16 3.32 12.10
C ARG A 132 -24.62 3.30 12.55
N SER A 133 -25.15 4.41 13.07
CA SER A 133 -26.53 4.51 13.56
C SER A 133 -27.47 5.19 12.55
N THR A 134 -27.01 5.47 11.33
CA THR A 134 -27.80 6.17 10.32
C THR A 134 -28.87 5.25 9.75
N GLY A 135 -30.12 5.69 9.82
CA GLY A 135 -31.26 4.99 9.20
C GLY A 135 -31.35 5.27 7.70
N TYR A 136 -30.44 4.72 6.90
CA TYR A 136 -30.29 5.03 5.46
C TYR A 136 -31.60 4.94 4.65
N LYS A 137 -32.48 3.99 4.98
CA LYS A 137 -33.81 3.85 4.35
C LYS A 137 -34.69 5.10 4.45
N LYS A 138 -34.49 5.94 5.47
CA LYS A 138 -35.26 7.17 5.71
C LYS A 138 -34.72 8.38 4.96
N LEU A 139 -33.52 8.27 4.39
CA LEU A 139 -32.86 9.38 3.70
C LEU A 139 -33.38 9.54 2.28
N THR A 140 -33.40 10.76 1.78
CA THR A 140 -33.62 11.09 0.36
C THR A 140 -32.40 10.72 -0.48
N ASN A 141 -32.56 10.68 -1.81
CA ASN A 141 -31.44 10.44 -2.71
C ASN A 141 -30.38 11.56 -2.66
N GLN A 142 -30.81 12.80 -2.40
CA GLN A 142 -29.90 13.92 -2.17
C GLN A 142 -29.03 13.70 -0.93
N GLU A 143 -29.65 13.31 0.19
CA GLU A 143 -28.91 13.02 1.42
C GLU A 143 -27.95 11.83 1.25
N LEU A 144 -28.35 10.77 0.53
CA LEU A 144 -27.45 9.65 0.23
C LEU A 144 -26.24 10.11 -0.60
N TYR A 145 -26.46 10.94 -1.62
CA TYR A 145 -25.38 11.50 -2.44
C TYR A 145 -24.44 12.37 -1.61
N ASP A 146 -24.98 13.23 -0.74
CA ASP A 146 -24.17 14.06 0.16
C ASP A 146 -23.31 13.22 1.11
N LEU A 147 -23.82 12.09 1.60
CA LEU A 147 -23.01 11.16 2.40
C LEU A 147 -21.88 10.51 1.60
N VAL A 148 -22.10 10.13 0.34
CA VAL A 148 -21.03 9.62 -0.54
C VAL A 148 -19.96 10.70 -0.77
N ARG A 149 -20.38 11.92 -1.10
CA ARG A 149 -19.49 13.06 -1.31
C ARG A 149 -18.67 13.39 -0.05
N LEU A 150 -19.31 13.46 1.12
CA LEU A 150 -18.63 13.71 2.39
C LEU A 150 -17.66 12.58 2.75
N SER A 151 -18.01 11.33 2.49
CA SER A 151 -17.11 10.18 2.71
C SER A 151 -15.83 10.31 1.87
N LEU A 152 -15.96 10.72 0.62
CA LEU A 152 -14.86 10.97 -0.30
C LEU A 152 -13.98 12.16 0.15
N ILE A 153 -14.60 13.26 0.60
CA ILE A 153 -13.88 14.43 1.17
C ILE A 153 -13.06 14.02 2.39
N TRP A 154 -13.66 13.29 3.34
CA TRP A 154 -12.94 12.83 4.53
C TRP A 154 -11.81 11.86 4.19
N CYS A 155 -11.99 11.02 3.16
CA CYS A 155 -10.94 10.13 2.69
C CYS A 155 -9.76 10.91 2.08
N ALA A 156 -10.04 11.84 1.15
CA ALA A 156 -9.05 12.71 0.53
C ALA A 156 -8.27 13.53 1.58
N LYS A 157 -8.97 14.11 2.55
CA LYS A 157 -8.33 14.86 3.65
C LYS A 157 -7.43 13.97 4.52
N THR A 158 -7.86 12.75 4.82
CA THR A 158 -7.10 11.81 5.65
C THR A 158 -5.85 11.31 4.94
N ILE A 159 -5.98 10.88 3.69
CA ILE A 159 -4.86 10.34 2.90
C ILE A 159 -3.82 11.43 2.58
N SER A 160 -4.21 12.70 2.62
CA SER A 160 -3.33 13.87 2.51
C SER A 160 -2.15 13.86 3.52
N PHE A 161 -2.29 13.17 4.66
CA PHE A 161 -1.22 13.03 5.65
C PHE A 161 -0.31 11.83 5.42
N PHE A 162 -0.72 10.87 4.59
CA PHE A 162 -0.04 9.58 4.45
C PHE A 162 1.38 9.73 3.88
N ARG A 163 1.57 10.68 2.95
CA ARG A 163 2.85 10.95 2.24
C ARG A 163 4.00 11.36 3.15
N SER A 164 3.72 12.06 4.25
CA SER A 164 4.72 12.48 5.24
C SER A 164 5.58 11.33 5.80
N SER A 165 5.02 10.12 5.79
CA SER A 165 5.65 8.91 6.34
C SER A 165 6.25 8.00 5.27
N GLN A 166 6.27 8.44 4.00
CA GLN A 166 6.92 7.72 2.91
C GLN A 166 8.43 7.90 2.95
N GLU A 167 9.13 7.09 2.16
CA GLU A 167 10.59 7.05 2.14
C GLU A 167 11.16 8.42 1.78
N GLU A 168 10.66 9.06 0.72
CA GLU A 168 11.14 10.35 0.23
C GLU A 168 11.09 11.40 1.34
N GLY A 169 9.96 11.50 2.05
CA GLY A 169 9.77 12.48 3.11
C GLY A 169 10.64 12.21 4.34
N THR A 170 11.00 10.96 4.64
CA THR A 170 11.76 10.60 5.85
C THR A 170 13.26 10.43 5.60
N LYS A 171 13.69 10.34 4.34
CA LYS A 171 15.06 10.02 3.92
C LYS A 171 16.13 10.89 4.57
N ILE A 172 15.98 12.22 4.54
CA ILE A 172 16.94 13.16 5.15
C ILE A 172 17.05 12.93 6.66
N ALA A 173 15.91 12.77 7.33
CA ALA A 173 15.84 12.55 8.77
C ALA A 173 16.48 11.22 9.18
N VAL A 174 16.23 10.13 8.44
CA VAL A 174 16.86 8.83 8.68
C VAL A 174 18.36 8.87 8.40
N ASN A 175 18.80 9.54 7.33
CA ASN A 175 20.23 9.68 7.01
C ASN A 175 21.00 10.43 8.11
N LYS A 176 20.37 11.37 8.81
CA LYS A 176 21.00 11.99 9.99
C LYS A 176 21.26 11.00 11.14
N LEU A 177 20.44 9.96 11.28
CA LEU A 177 20.72 8.89 12.25
C LEU A 177 21.91 8.04 11.79
N ARG A 178 22.01 7.73 10.50
CA ARG A 178 23.08 6.91 9.90
C ARG A 178 24.48 7.50 10.02
N VAL A 179 24.58 8.83 10.18
CA VAL A 179 25.86 9.49 10.46
C VAL A 179 26.45 9.07 11.82
N VAL A 180 25.59 8.70 12.77
CA VAL A 180 25.98 8.43 14.16
C VAL A 180 25.86 6.95 14.52
N TYR A 181 24.92 6.25 13.89
CA TYR A 181 24.51 4.89 14.25
C TYR A 181 24.59 3.96 13.05
N ASN A 182 24.92 2.69 13.30
CA ASN A 182 24.84 1.66 12.26
C ASN A 182 23.37 1.27 11.96
N GLU A 183 23.12 0.54 10.87
CA GLU A 183 21.75 0.19 10.44
C GLU A 183 20.93 -0.58 11.49
N LYS A 184 21.58 -1.42 12.32
CA LYS A 184 20.90 -2.16 13.39
C LYS A 184 20.44 -1.22 14.50
N GLU A 185 21.29 -0.26 14.88
CA GLU A 185 20.96 0.77 15.87
C GLU A 185 19.90 1.75 15.36
N VAL A 186 20.00 2.20 14.09
CA VAL A 186 18.98 3.03 13.43
C VAL A 186 17.63 2.31 13.44
N SER A 187 17.61 1.02 13.10
CA SER A 187 16.40 0.20 13.15
C SER A 187 15.77 0.15 14.54
N ILE A 188 16.58 -0.01 15.60
CA ILE A 188 16.10 0.01 16.98
C ILE A 188 15.50 1.38 17.33
N LEU A 189 16.17 2.48 16.97
CA LEU A 189 15.71 3.83 17.27
C LEU A 189 14.40 4.20 16.58
N LEU A 190 14.13 3.68 15.38
CA LEU A 190 12.94 4.05 14.63
C LEU A 190 11.66 3.31 15.07
N ILE A 191 11.78 2.23 15.83
CA ILE A 191 10.60 1.51 16.37
C ILE A 191 10.00 2.33 17.51
N SER A 192 8.69 2.56 17.47
CA SER A 192 8.02 3.25 18.59
C SER A 192 8.00 2.37 19.85
N PRO A 193 8.45 2.89 21.00
CA PRO A 193 8.34 2.20 22.28
C PRO A 193 6.92 2.21 22.86
N GLU A 194 6.00 2.95 22.26
CA GLU A 194 4.59 2.96 22.68
C GLU A 194 3.80 1.83 22.01
N LEU A 195 2.73 1.37 22.68
CA LEU A 195 1.76 0.46 22.07
C LEU A 195 1.01 1.20 20.96
N ASP A 196 1.08 0.66 19.74
CA ASP A 196 0.36 1.19 18.59
C ASP A 196 -0.99 0.49 18.37
N LEU A 197 -1.69 0.93 17.32
CA LEU A 197 -2.99 0.38 16.96
C LEU A 197 -2.93 -1.11 16.64
N VAL A 198 -1.81 -1.60 16.07
CA VAL A 198 -1.62 -3.01 15.72
C VAL A 198 -1.43 -3.83 17.00
N ASN A 199 -0.62 -3.35 17.95
CA ASN A 199 -0.46 -4.02 19.24
C ASN A 199 -1.79 -4.09 19.99
N ARG A 200 -2.55 -2.99 20.03
CA ARG A 200 -3.87 -2.94 20.68
C ARG A 200 -4.86 -3.91 20.04
N GLU A 201 -4.94 -3.91 18.71
CA GLU A 201 -5.79 -4.83 17.95
C GLU A 201 -5.49 -6.29 18.29
N ARG A 202 -4.21 -6.68 18.29
CA ARG A 202 -3.81 -8.05 18.61
C ARG A 202 -4.15 -8.45 20.04
N MET A 203 -3.94 -7.54 20.99
CA MET A 203 -4.28 -7.79 22.39
C MET A 203 -5.78 -7.97 22.60
N ASP A 204 -6.60 -7.17 21.93
CA ASP A 204 -8.06 -7.29 22.00
C ASP A 204 -8.57 -8.53 21.26
N TRP A 205 -7.98 -8.84 20.11
CA TRP A 205 -8.28 -10.04 19.35
C TRP A 205 -7.95 -11.32 20.13
N ALA A 206 -6.79 -11.36 20.80
CA ALA A 206 -6.41 -12.50 21.65
C ALA A 206 -7.38 -12.75 22.81
N LYS A 207 -7.99 -11.69 23.38
CA LYS A 207 -9.07 -11.85 24.37
C LYS A 207 -10.33 -12.42 23.72
N LEU A 208 -10.67 -11.94 22.53
CA LEU A 208 -11.86 -12.36 21.79
C LEU A 208 -11.79 -13.84 21.37
N VAL A 209 -10.62 -14.32 20.93
CA VAL A 209 -10.39 -15.73 20.51
C VAL A 209 -10.54 -16.73 21.66
N ARG A 210 -10.34 -16.30 22.92
CA ARG A 210 -10.54 -17.16 24.11
C ARG A 210 -12.01 -17.40 24.44
N LEU A 211 -12.93 -16.65 23.84
CA LEU A 211 -14.36 -16.80 24.03
C LEU A 211 -14.96 -17.74 22.97
N PRO A 212 -16.21 -18.21 23.14
CA PRO A 212 -16.95 -18.82 22.04
C PRO A 212 -17.10 -17.85 20.86
N TYR A 213 -17.07 -18.38 19.63
CA TYR A 213 -17.24 -17.56 18.43
C TYR A 213 -18.57 -16.80 18.47
N SER A 214 -18.54 -15.53 18.08
CA SER A 214 -19.73 -14.68 17.94
C SER A 214 -19.55 -13.74 16.75
N SER A 215 -20.46 -13.82 15.79
CA SER A 215 -20.55 -12.93 14.62
C SER A 215 -20.61 -11.47 15.06
N GLN A 216 -21.43 -11.16 16.08
CA GLN A 216 -21.55 -9.82 16.63
C GLN A 216 -20.22 -9.31 17.21
N ALA A 217 -19.47 -10.17 17.90
CA ALA A 217 -18.21 -9.80 18.52
C ALA A 217 -17.12 -9.51 17.47
N VAL A 218 -16.98 -10.37 16.45
CA VAL A 218 -15.97 -10.15 15.40
C VAL A 218 -16.30 -8.92 14.54
N ILE A 219 -17.57 -8.66 14.26
CA ILE A 219 -18.00 -7.44 13.57
C ILE A 219 -17.75 -6.20 14.45
N ALA A 220 -18.05 -6.26 15.76
CA ALA A 220 -17.73 -5.17 16.68
C ALA A 220 -16.23 -4.87 16.72
N HIS A 221 -15.38 -5.90 16.65
CA HIS A 221 -13.93 -5.75 16.55
C HIS A 221 -13.51 -5.04 15.26
N ALA A 222 -14.12 -5.39 14.11
CA ALA A 222 -13.91 -4.66 12.86
C ALA A 222 -14.33 -3.19 12.92
N TYR A 223 -15.39 -2.84 13.66
CA TYR A 223 -15.75 -1.44 13.89
C TYR A 223 -14.65 -0.67 14.64
N GLN A 224 -13.94 -1.32 15.56
CA GLN A 224 -12.83 -0.72 16.31
C GLN A 224 -11.53 -0.69 15.48
N TYR A 225 -11.32 -1.70 14.63
CA TYR A 225 -10.09 -1.90 13.86
C TYR A 225 -10.38 -2.15 12.37
N PRO A 226 -10.97 -1.19 11.64
CA PRO A 226 -11.52 -1.45 10.29
C PRO A 226 -10.47 -1.76 9.22
N TRP A 227 -9.21 -1.43 9.48
CA TRP A 227 -8.09 -1.71 8.58
C TRP A 227 -7.81 -3.21 8.39
N ILE A 228 -8.38 -4.09 9.21
CA ILE A 228 -8.25 -5.55 9.06
C ILE A 228 -9.22 -6.13 8.01
N VAL A 229 -10.21 -5.34 7.54
CA VAL A 229 -11.30 -5.78 6.66
C VAL A 229 -11.53 -4.83 5.48
N ILE A 230 -10.45 -4.31 4.90
CA ILE A 230 -10.52 -3.45 3.71
C ILE A 230 -11.01 -4.24 2.49
N MET A 231 -11.69 -3.56 1.56
CA MET A 231 -12.16 -4.07 0.26
C MET A 231 -13.22 -5.17 0.34
N HIS A 232 -14.00 -5.20 1.42
CA HIS A 232 -15.17 -6.07 1.52
C HIS A 232 -16.41 -5.31 1.04
N HIS A 233 -17.30 -6.00 0.33
CA HIS A 233 -18.54 -5.40 -0.21
C HIS A 233 -19.75 -5.62 0.71
N SER A 234 -19.67 -6.56 1.65
CA SER A 234 -20.74 -6.88 2.59
C SER A 234 -20.22 -7.27 3.97
N PHE A 235 -21.07 -7.18 5.00
CA PHE A 235 -20.71 -7.68 6.33
C PHE A 235 -20.62 -9.21 6.40
N ASP A 236 -21.29 -9.94 5.50
CA ASP A 236 -21.16 -11.39 5.42
C ASP A 236 -19.74 -11.77 4.97
N GLU A 237 -19.18 -11.05 3.98
CA GLU A 237 -17.79 -11.23 3.58
C GLU A 237 -16.82 -10.89 4.71
N VAL A 238 -17.07 -9.80 5.44
CA VAL A 238 -16.27 -9.37 6.60
C VAL A 238 -16.27 -10.46 7.67
N GLU A 239 -17.47 -10.94 8.04
CA GLU A 239 -17.65 -11.99 9.03
C GLU A 239 -16.89 -13.25 8.63
N GLU A 240 -17.05 -13.70 7.39
CA GLU A 240 -16.39 -14.92 6.92
C GLU A 240 -14.85 -14.81 6.98
N THR A 241 -14.29 -13.65 6.58
CA THR A 241 -12.86 -13.39 6.68
C THR A 241 -12.37 -13.42 8.13
N LEU A 242 -13.11 -12.80 9.05
CA LEU A 242 -12.76 -12.76 10.46
C LEU A 242 -12.97 -14.10 11.16
N LYS A 243 -13.98 -14.88 10.75
CA LYS A 243 -14.21 -16.24 11.23
C LYS A 243 -13.05 -17.15 10.89
N GLN A 244 -12.52 -17.07 9.67
CA GLN A 244 -11.34 -17.85 9.28
C GLN A 244 -10.12 -17.50 10.14
N ARG A 245 -9.87 -16.20 10.39
CA ARG A 245 -8.80 -15.77 11.30
C ARG A 245 -9.04 -16.29 12.72
N PHE A 246 -10.28 -16.22 13.20
CA PHE A 246 -10.66 -16.66 14.54
C PHE A 246 -10.38 -18.15 14.74
N GLU A 247 -10.83 -19.01 13.82
CA GLU A 247 -10.61 -20.47 13.93
C GLU A 247 -9.12 -20.84 13.82
N PHE A 248 -8.37 -20.14 12.98
CA PHE A 248 -6.93 -20.33 12.88
C PHE A 248 -6.23 -19.98 14.20
N GLU A 249 -6.47 -18.77 14.73
CA GLU A 249 -5.79 -18.33 15.96
C GLU A 249 -6.30 -19.04 17.21
N LYS A 250 -7.53 -19.59 17.20
CA LYS A 250 -8.03 -20.44 18.29
C LYS A 250 -7.26 -21.74 18.43
N SER A 251 -6.71 -22.25 17.33
CA SER A 251 -5.90 -23.47 17.29
C SER A 251 -4.39 -23.21 17.46
N HIS A 252 -3.97 -21.93 17.49
CA HIS A 252 -2.57 -21.53 17.58
C HIS A 252 -2.42 -20.48 18.69
N GLU A 253 -1.92 -20.89 19.85
CA GLU A 253 -1.71 -19.93 20.94
C GLU A 253 -0.72 -18.83 20.52
N PHE A 254 -1.22 -17.60 20.41
CA PHE A 254 -0.38 -16.43 20.19
C PHE A 254 0.06 -15.85 21.54
N HIS A 255 1.36 -15.99 21.84
CA HIS A 255 1.99 -15.48 23.06
C HIS A 255 2.98 -14.37 22.71
N ALA A 256 2.51 -13.12 22.60
CA ALA A 256 3.39 -11.96 22.58
C ALA A 256 3.08 -11.04 23.76
N ASP A 257 4.06 -10.85 24.64
CA ASP A 257 3.99 -9.83 25.69
C ASP A 257 4.53 -8.52 25.15
N PHE A 258 3.72 -7.85 24.34
CA PHE A 258 4.08 -6.58 23.73
C PHE A 258 4.51 -5.55 24.78
N LYS A 259 3.93 -5.57 25.99
CA LYS A 259 4.33 -4.62 27.05
C LYS A 259 5.77 -4.85 27.47
N LYS A 260 6.15 -6.10 27.71
CA LYS A 260 7.53 -6.48 28.05
C LYS A 260 8.50 -6.16 26.92
N GLU A 261 8.13 -6.46 25.67
CA GLU A 261 8.95 -6.12 24.50
C GLU A 261 9.19 -4.61 24.37
N LYS A 262 8.15 -3.80 24.58
CA LYS A 262 8.27 -2.33 24.57
C LYS A 262 9.16 -1.81 25.71
N ILE A 263 9.14 -2.44 26.90
CA ILE A 263 10.05 -2.10 28.00
C ILE A 263 11.50 -2.37 27.60
N ILE A 264 11.80 -3.56 27.08
CA ILE A 264 13.15 -3.93 26.62
C ILE A 264 13.62 -3.00 25.49
N LEU A 265 12.71 -2.63 24.57
CA LEU A 265 13.01 -1.69 23.51
C LEU A 265 13.39 -0.31 24.06
N ARG A 266 12.65 0.22 25.05
CA ARG A 266 12.97 1.50 25.70
C ARG A 266 14.37 1.49 26.33
N GLU A 267 14.74 0.41 27.01
CA GLU A 267 16.07 0.26 27.61
C GLU A 267 17.18 0.32 26.55
N LYS A 268 17.03 -0.45 25.47
CA LYS A 268 17.96 -0.43 24.32
C LYS A 268 18.06 0.96 23.70
N GLN A 269 16.93 1.64 23.50
CA GLN A 269 16.90 2.99 22.95
C GLN A 269 17.58 4.00 23.88
N ASN A 270 17.37 3.92 25.19
CA ASN A 270 18.01 4.81 26.16
C ASN A 270 19.53 4.70 26.11
N ILE A 271 20.07 3.49 25.99
CA ILE A 271 21.51 3.26 25.83
C ILE A 271 22.04 3.94 24.56
N LEU A 272 21.32 3.81 23.44
CA LEU A 272 21.72 4.43 22.16
C LEU A 272 21.63 5.96 22.22
N LEU A 273 20.53 6.49 22.73
CA LEU A 273 20.30 7.94 22.84
C LEU A 273 21.30 8.62 23.79
N ASN A 274 21.87 7.88 24.75
CA ASN A 274 22.95 8.40 25.59
C ASN A 274 24.24 8.68 24.81
N LYS A 275 24.50 8.01 23.68
CA LYS A 275 25.64 8.29 22.80
C LYS A 275 25.56 9.69 22.18
N ASN A 276 24.35 10.16 21.88
CA ASN A 276 24.11 11.51 21.37
C ASN A 276 22.72 12.03 21.76
N LYS A 277 22.64 12.69 22.91
CA LYS A 277 21.37 13.22 23.44
C LYS A 277 20.67 14.21 22.52
N LYS A 278 21.41 14.90 21.63
CA LYS A 278 20.84 15.88 20.69
C LYS A 278 19.97 15.23 19.61
N ILE A 279 20.11 13.92 19.37
CA ILE A 279 19.30 13.19 18.37
C ILE A 279 17.90 12.81 18.88
N GLY A 280 17.68 12.86 20.19
CA GLY A 280 16.43 12.41 20.83
C GLY A 280 15.16 13.02 20.22
N PRO A 281 15.07 14.34 20.02
CA PRO A 281 13.90 14.96 19.37
C PRO A 281 13.61 14.42 17.97
N LEU A 282 14.65 14.20 17.15
CA LEU A 282 14.52 13.65 15.81
C LEU A 282 13.96 12.22 15.85
N VAL A 283 14.52 11.38 16.72
CA VAL A 283 14.05 10.00 16.93
C VAL A 283 12.58 9.98 17.33
N ARG A 284 12.17 10.85 18.27
CA ARG A 284 10.76 10.98 18.68
C ARG A 284 9.85 11.40 17.52
N ASN A 285 10.27 12.35 16.69
CA ASN A 285 9.48 12.78 15.53
C ASN A 285 9.28 11.65 14.53
N LEU A 286 10.34 10.90 14.23
CA LEU A 286 10.29 9.73 13.34
C LEU A 286 9.41 8.62 13.91
N GLN A 287 9.56 8.27 15.19
CA GLN A 287 8.70 7.29 15.86
C GLN A 287 7.23 7.71 15.86
N ARG A 288 6.94 9.01 16.03
CA ARG A 288 5.57 9.54 15.98
C ARG A 288 4.98 9.47 14.57
N LEU A 289 5.78 9.68 13.53
CA LEU A 289 5.35 9.47 12.13
C LEU A 289 5.03 8.00 11.85
N VAL A 290 5.85 7.07 12.34
CA VAL A 290 5.59 5.63 12.22
C VAL A 290 4.27 5.26 12.90
N HIS A 291 4.08 5.73 14.13
CA HIS A 291 2.86 5.48 14.89
C HIS A 291 1.62 6.07 14.19
N SER A 292 1.71 7.32 13.73
CA SER A 292 0.56 7.99 13.11
C SER A 292 0.22 7.46 11.73
N ARG A 293 1.17 6.86 11.01
CA ARG A 293 0.91 6.19 9.72
C ARG A 293 -0.19 5.14 9.84
N MET A 294 -0.17 4.33 10.90
CA MET A 294 -1.20 3.31 11.13
C MET A 294 -2.55 3.90 11.53
N GLU A 295 -2.55 5.01 12.28
CA GLU A 295 -3.79 5.74 12.60
C GLU A 295 -4.43 6.33 11.32
N VAL A 296 -3.65 6.98 10.46
CA VAL A 296 -4.11 7.48 9.15
C VAL A 296 -4.65 6.34 8.29
N LYS A 297 -3.92 5.22 8.22
CA LYS A 297 -4.34 4.02 7.47
C LYS A 297 -5.66 3.48 7.99
N SER A 298 -5.84 3.41 9.30
CA SER A 298 -7.08 2.97 9.91
C SER A 298 -8.27 3.84 9.54
N ARG A 299 -8.09 5.15 9.37
CA ARG A 299 -9.19 6.04 9.01
C ARG A 299 -9.60 5.86 7.56
N PHE A 300 -8.68 5.90 6.59
CA PHE A 300 -9.10 5.73 5.20
C PHE A 300 -9.59 4.30 4.90
N ALA A 301 -9.01 3.26 5.53
CA ALA A 301 -9.55 1.90 5.43
C ALA A 301 -10.92 1.81 6.14
N GLY A 302 -11.10 2.56 7.23
CA GLY A 302 -12.40 2.77 7.87
C GLY A 302 -13.45 3.32 6.94
N THR A 303 -13.13 4.29 6.09
CA THR A 303 -14.06 4.83 5.10
C THR A 303 -14.67 3.73 4.23
N ASP A 304 -13.84 2.79 3.76
CA ASP A 304 -14.30 1.65 2.96
C ASP A 304 -15.30 0.78 3.76
N PHE A 305 -14.93 0.35 4.97
CA PHE A 305 -15.77 -0.49 5.83
C PHE A 305 -17.08 0.19 6.27
N TYR A 306 -16.99 1.42 6.82
CA TYR A 306 -18.13 2.13 7.39
C TYR A 306 -19.17 2.57 6.35
N THR A 307 -18.79 2.64 5.07
CA THR A 307 -19.72 2.99 3.98
C THR A 307 -20.41 1.77 3.35
N ILE A 308 -20.13 0.54 3.79
CA ILE A 308 -20.85 -0.66 3.32
C ILE A 308 -22.37 -0.50 3.42
N PRO A 309 -22.95 -0.07 4.57
CA PRO A 309 -24.40 0.10 4.67
C PRO A 309 -24.97 1.19 3.74
N LEU A 310 -24.23 2.31 3.56
CA LEU A 310 -24.59 3.38 2.64
C LEU A 310 -24.69 2.86 1.20
N HIS A 311 -23.63 2.20 0.73
CA HIS A 311 -23.58 1.65 -0.63
C HIS A 311 -24.60 0.52 -0.83
N LYS A 312 -24.89 -0.28 0.21
CA LYS A 312 -25.94 -1.30 0.18
C LYS A 312 -27.33 -0.69 0.01
N GLU A 313 -27.63 0.41 0.70
CA GLU A 313 -28.90 1.10 0.49
C GLU A 313 -29.02 1.67 -0.92
N ILE A 314 -27.96 2.30 -1.44
CA ILE A 314 -27.93 2.82 -2.81
C ILE A 314 -28.16 1.68 -3.82
N ALA A 315 -27.48 0.54 -3.64
CA ALA A 315 -27.66 -0.64 -4.47
C ALA A 315 -29.11 -1.15 -4.44
N ASN A 316 -29.72 -1.26 -3.26
CA ASN A 316 -31.11 -1.70 -3.11
C ASN A 316 -32.10 -0.79 -3.83
N ARG A 317 -31.95 0.54 -3.73
CA ARG A 317 -32.85 1.51 -4.37
C ARG A 317 -32.72 1.53 -5.88
N THR A 318 -31.48 1.40 -6.35
CA THR A 318 -31.16 1.64 -7.75
C THR A 318 -31.13 0.36 -8.57
N GLY A 319 -31.05 -0.81 -7.93
CA GLY A 319 -30.89 -2.12 -8.57
C GLY A 319 -29.51 -2.32 -9.22
N VAL A 320 -28.52 -1.48 -8.87
CA VAL A 320 -27.13 -1.65 -9.30
C VAL A 320 -26.45 -2.62 -8.34
N ASP A 321 -25.71 -3.59 -8.89
CA ASP A 321 -24.91 -4.51 -8.08
C ASP A 321 -23.88 -3.76 -7.23
N ILE A 322 -23.81 -4.09 -5.94
CA ILE A 322 -22.96 -3.39 -4.97
C ILE A 322 -21.47 -3.49 -5.30
N LYS A 323 -21.02 -4.59 -5.91
CA LYS A 323 -19.62 -4.75 -6.34
C LYS A 323 -19.32 -3.77 -7.46
N TYR A 324 -20.19 -3.65 -8.46
CA TYR A 324 -20.00 -2.64 -9.52
C TYR A 324 -20.04 -1.21 -8.99
N LEU A 325 -20.98 -0.93 -8.07
CA LEU A 325 -21.09 0.38 -7.42
C LEU A 325 -19.79 0.75 -6.67
N ARG A 326 -19.17 -0.19 -5.96
CA ARG A 326 -17.96 0.06 -5.17
C ARG A 326 -16.67 0.00 -5.98
N GLU A 327 -16.62 -0.76 -7.07
CA GLU A 327 -15.41 -0.94 -7.88
C GLU A 327 -15.27 0.10 -8.99
N TYR A 328 -16.37 0.49 -9.65
CA TYR A 328 -16.31 1.23 -10.92
C TYR A 328 -17.04 2.58 -10.94
N TYR A 329 -17.78 2.99 -9.91
CA TYR A 329 -18.46 4.30 -9.93
C TYR A 329 -17.53 5.42 -9.40
N LEU A 330 -17.57 6.58 -10.06
CA LEU A 330 -17.01 7.85 -9.61
C LEU A 330 -18.09 8.71 -8.93
N LEU A 331 -17.69 9.78 -8.25
CA LEU A 331 -18.61 10.68 -7.55
C LEU A 331 -19.72 11.23 -8.46
N GLU A 332 -19.39 11.61 -9.68
CA GLU A 332 -20.30 12.15 -10.68
C GLU A 332 -21.31 11.10 -11.16
N ASP A 333 -20.93 9.83 -11.13
CA ASP A 333 -21.83 8.71 -11.43
C ASP A 333 -22.82 8.48 -10.29
N PHE A 334 -22.40 8.64 -9.03
CA PHE A 334 -23.31 8.61 -7.89
C PHE A 334 -24.33 9.73 -7.97
N GLU A 335 -23.91 10.95 -8.33
CA GLU A 335 -24.82 12.07 -8.57
C GLU A 335 -25.85 11.73 -9.66
N SER A 336 -25.36 11.25 -10.82
CA SER A 336 -26.20 10.90 -11.96
C SER A 336 -27.17 9.76 -11.63
N LEU A 337 -26.72 8.77 -10.87
CA LEU A 337 -27.53 7.63 -10.45
C LEU A 337 -28.64 8.06 -9.48
N LEU A 338 -28.29 8.79 -8.42
CA LEU A 338 -29.21 9.12 -7.34
C LEU A 338 -30.16 10.27 -7.70
N LEU A 339 -29.66 11.31 -8.38
CA LEU A 339 -30.41 12.53 -8.63
C LEU A 339 -31.08 12.54 -10.01
N ARG A 340 -30.58 11.75 -10.96
CA ARG A 340 -31.04 11.76 -12.35
C ARG A 340 -31.47 10.40 -12.87
N ASN A 341 -31.43 9.37 -12.02
CA ASN A 341 -31.75 7.98 -12.36
C ASN A 341 -30.99 7.45 -13.59
N ARG A 342 -29.75 7.92 -13.80
CA ARG A 342 -28.90 7.52 -14.93
C ARG A 342 -27.76 6.63 -14.44
N ARG A 343 -27.78 5.37 -14.87
CA ARG A 343 -26.74 4.37 -14.57
C ARG A 343 -25.54 4.55 -15.50
N VAL A 344 -24.36 4.15 -15.03
CA VAL A 344 -23.18 3.99 -15.88
C VAL A 344 -23.48 2.92 -16.94
N SER A 345 -23.17 3.23 -18.20
CA SER A 345 -23.44 2.28 -19.30
C SER A 345 -22.54 1.04 -19.19
N LYS A 346 -22.99 -0.10 -19.72
CA LYS A 346 -22.16 -1.32 -19.78
C LYS A 346 -20.84 -1.08 -20.51
N ASN A 347 -20.86 -0.30 -21.58
CA ASN A 347 -19.66 0.06 -22.35
C ASN A 347 -18.66 0.85 -21.48
N GLU A 348 -19.14 1.80 -20.67
CA GLU A 348 -18.28 2.56 -19.78
C GLU A 348 -17.71 1.70 -18.65
N ILE A 349 -18.48 0.76 -18.10
CA ILE A 349 -17.95 -0.23 -17.15
C ILE A 349 -16.84 -1.06 -17.80
N THR A 350 -17.04 -1.55 -19.03
CA THR A 350 -16.00 -2.28 -19.78
C THR A 350 -14.76 -1.42 -20.02
N ASN A 351 -14.93 -0.13 -20.34
CA ASN A 351 -13.80 0.79 -20.48
C ASN A 351 -13.02 0.96 -19.17
N ARG A 352 -13.70 1.09 -18.03
CA ARG A 352 -13.06 1.20 -16.71
C ARG A 352 -12.37 -0.09 -16.27
N GLN A 353 -12.92 -1.24 -16.66
CA GLN A 353 -12.27 -2.55 -16.45
C GLN A 353 -10.99 -2.69 -17.26
N LYS A 354 -10.94 -2.15 -18.49
CA LYS A 354 -9.72 -2.10 -19.30
C LYS A 354 -8.66 -1.23 -18.65
N LEU A 355 -8.96 0.06 -18.46
CA LEU A 355 -8.05 1.02 -17.83
C LEU A 355 -8.82 2.28 -17.42
N VAL A 356 -8.51 2.83 -16.25
CA VAL A 356 -8.82 4.21 -15.86
C VAL A 356 -7.51 4.92 -15.62
N VAL A 357 -7.34 6.11 -16.20
CA VAL A 357 -6.21 7.00 -15.90
C VAL A 357 -6.73 8.17 -15.10
N CYS A 358 -5.98 8.54 -14.08
CA CYS A 358 -6.12 9.78 -13.35
C CYS A 358 -4.80 10.54 -13.48
N LEU A 359 -4.78 11.61 -14.26
CA LEU A 359 -3.62 12.46 -14.48
C LEU A 359 -3.86 13.80 -13.78
N TRP A 360 -3.07 14.06 -12.75
CA TRP A 360 -2.98 15.33 -12.07
C TRP A 360 -1.78 16.10 -12.61
N LYS A 361 -2.04 17.17 -13.37
CA LYS A 361 -1.05 18.14 -13.86
C LYS A 361 -1.51 19.53 -13.45
N SER A 362 -1.14 19.96 -12.24
CA SER A 362 -1.67 21.17 -11.61
C SER A 362 -1.74 22.36 -12.58
N PRO A 363 -2.92 23.01 -12.75
CA PRO A 363 -4.17 22.83 -11.99
C PRO A 363 -5.13 21.78 -12.58
N ASP A 364 -4.78 21.11 -13.67
CA ASP A 364 -5.68 20.24 -14.44
C ASP A 364 -5.74 18.83 -13.85
N LEU A 365 -6.96 18.34 -13.63
CA LEU A 365 -7.24 16.95 -13.26
C LEU A 365 -8.01 16.25 -14.37
N ILE A 366 -7.39 15.23 -14.97
CA ILE A 366 -7.97 14.45 -16.07
C ILE A 366 -8.26 13.04 -15.57
N ILE A 367 -9.52 12.61 -15.64
CA ILE A 367 -9.93 11.23 -15.39
C ILE A 367 -10.58 10.68 -16.66
N LYS A 368 -10.01 9.61 -17.23
CA LYS A 368 -10.50 8.97 -18.47
C LYS A 368 -10.48 7.45 -18.34
N SER A 369 -11.27 6.76 -19.16
CA SER A 369 -11.37 5.29 -19.19
C SER A 369 -11.12 4.73 -20.60
N GLY A 370 -10.87 3.42 -20.70
CA GLY A 370 -10.77 2.70 -21.97
C GLY A 370 -9.60 3.14 -22.85
N ASP A 371 -9.84 3.21 -24.16
CA ASP A 371 -8.77 3.46 -25.15
C ASP A 371 -8.17 4.87 -25.04
N GLU A 372 -8.96 5.87 -24.65
CA GLU A 372 -8.47 7.23 -24.35
C GLU A 372 -7.51 7.21 -23.16
N ALA A 373 -7.86 6.45 -22.11
CA ALA A 373 -7.01 6.31 -20.93
C ALA A 373 -5.69 5.59 -21.26
N ILE A 374 -5.74 4.55 -22.10
CA ILE A 374 -4.55 3.84 -22.59
C ILE A 374 -3.64 4.80 -23.38
N ALA A 375 -4.21 5.62 -24.27
CA ALA A 375 -3.45 6.60 -25.04
C ALA A 375 -2.74 7.62 -24.13
N ILE A 376 -3.43 8.15 -23.11
CA ILE A 376 -2.82 9.05 -22.12
C ILE A 376 -1.72 8.32 -21.34
N ALA A 377 -2.00 7.11 -20.82
CA ALA A 377 -1.04 6.35 -20.03
C ALA A 377 0.24 6.05 -20.82
N LYS A 378 0.13 5.60 -22.07
CA LYS A 378 1.28 5.35 -22.95
C LYS A 378 2.08 6.62 -23.24
N ARG A 379 1.39 7.73 -23.52
CA ARG A 379 2.03 9.03 -23.78
C ARG A 379 2.82 9.52 -22.57
N GLU A 380 2.23 9.46 -21.38
CA GLU A 380 2.82 10.02 -20.16
C GLU A 380 3.91 9.12 -19.56
N LEU A 381 3.67 7.81 -19.51
CA LEU A 381 4.56 6.87 -18.85
C LEU A 381 5.68 6.40 -19.77
N GLY A 382 5.49 6.41 -21.09
CA GLY A 382 6.48 5.90 -22.03
C GLY A 382 6.84 4.44 -21.72
N ASP A 383 8.12 4.21 -21.43
CA ASP A 383 8.65 2.90 -21.08
C ASP A 383 8.16 2.34 -19.75
N LEU A 384 7.67 3.18 -18.83
CA LEU A 384 7.08 2.73 -17.55
C LEU A 384 5.67 2.16 -17.69
N TYR A 385 5.01 2.38 -18.84
CA TYR A 385 3.69 1.82 -19.09
C TYR A 385 3.77 0.28 -19.14
N GLU A 386 4.71 -0.23 -19.93
CA GLU A 386 4.95 -1.67 -20.07
C GLU A 386 5.84 -2.17 -18.93
N VAL A 387 5.34 -3.14 -18.15
CA VAL A 387 6.14 -3.79 -17.11
C VAL A 387 7.00 -4.86 -17.76
N GLU A 388 8.23 -4.54 -18.15
CA GLU A 388 9.19 -5.57 -18.50
C GLU A 388 9.57 -6.36 -17.24
N LYS A 389 9.25 -7.66 -17.23
CA LYS A 389 9.73 -8.59 -16.21
C LYS A 389 11.25 -8.64 -16.26
N LYS A 390 11.89 -8.28 -15.15
CA LYS A 390 13.33 -8.37 -14.94
C LYS A 390 13.68 -9.73 -14.36
N TYR A 391 14.88 -10.21 -14.69
CA TYR A 391 15.43 -11.41 -14.04
C TYR A 391 15.68 -11.19 -12.54
N GLU A 392 15.96 -9.94 -12.16
CA GLU A 392 16.32 -9.52 -10.81
C GLU A 392 15.53 -8.26 -10.44
N VAL A 393 15.03 -8.22 -9.20
CA VAL A 393 14.45 -7.03 -8.57
C VAL A 393 15.20 -6.72 -7.28
N THR A 394 15.32 -5.44 -6.95
CA THR A 394 16.02 -4.95 -5.77
C THR A 394 15.06 -4.27 -4.82
N GLY A 395 15.34 -4.33 -3.52
CA GLY A 395 14.61 -3.60 -2.50
C GLY A 395 15.48 -3.32 -1.28
N SER A 396 14.88 -2.75 -0.24
CA SER A 396 15.54 -2.51 1.04
C SER A 396 15.54 -3.76 1.92
N VAL A 397 16.69 -4.08 2.50
CA VAL A 397 16.83 -5.18 3.45
C VAL A 397 16.15 -4.82 4.77
N ALA A 398 15.07 -5.50 5.11
CA ALA A 398 14.36 -5.31 6.37
C ALA A 398 14.83 -6.28 7.47
N ASN A 399 15.11 -7.53 7.10
CA ASN A 399 15.72 -8.52 7.98
C ASN A 399 16.66 -9.40 7.15
N SER A 400 17.91 -9.55 7.60
CA SER A 400 18.95 -10.21 6.83
C SER A 400 18.81 -11.72 6.80
N GLY A 401 19.30 -12.33 5.73
CA GLY A 401 19.35 -13.78 5.53
C GLY A 401 19.22 -14.12 4.05
N LYS A 402 19.46 -15.39 3.72
CA LYS A 402 19.45 -15.87 2.34
C LYS A 402 18.74 -17.20 2.22
N VAL A 403 17.75 -17.27 1.34
CA VAL A 403 16.93 -18.48 1.12
C VAL A 403 16.55 -18.63 -0.35
N HIS A 404 16.22 -19.84 -0.75
CA HIS A 404 15.59 -20.14 -2.02
C HIS A 404 14.28 -20.90 -1.79
N GLY A 405 13.31 -20.72 -2.68
CA GLY A 405 12.00 -21.33 -2.50
C GLY A 405 11.02 -21.00 -3.62
N VAL A 406 9.84 -21.60 -3.53
CA VAL A 406 8.75 -21.36 -4.48
C VAL A 406 8.06 -20.04 -4.12
N ALA A 407 8.03 -19.11 -5.07
CA ALA A 407 7.30 -17.85 -4.99
C ALA A 407 5.79 -18.11 -4.93
N ARG A 408 5.12 -17.45 -4.00
CA ARG A 408 3.66 -17.40 -3.90
C ARG A 408 3.22 -15.96 -3.73
N ILE A 409 2.41 -15.48 -4.65
CA ILE A 409 2.05 -14.07 -4.81
C ILE A 409 0.66 -13.83 -4.22
N LEU A 410 0.62 -13.05 -3.15
CA LEU A 410 -0.61 -12.64 -2.49
C LEU A 410 -0.89 -11.17 -2.74
N GLN A 411 -2.03 -10.90 -3.35
CA GLN A 411 -2.54 -9.55 -3.49
C GLN A 411 -3.22 -9.14 -2.18
N ALA A 412 -2.61 -8.21 -1.43
CA ALA A 412 -3.00 -7.93 -0.04
C ALA A 412 -4.47 -7.52 0.14
N ASN A 413 -5.07 -6.94 -0.89
CA ASN A 413 -6.46 -6.45 -0.91
C ASN A 413 -7.41 -7.38 -1.68
N ASP A 414 -6.97 -8.57 -2.08
CA ASP A 414 -7.81 -9.57 -2.74
C ASP A 414 -8.32 -10.60 -1.72
N VAL A 415 -9.50 -10.33 -1.16
CA VAL A 415 -10.13 -11.16 -0.13
C VAL A 415 -10.33 -12.60 -0.61
N GLU A 416 -10.78 -12.78 -1.85
CA GLU A 416 -11.03 -14.11 -2.41
C GLU A 416 -9.71 -14.88 -2.62
N GLN A 417 -8.70 -14.20 -3.16
CA GLN A 417 -7.37 -14.79 -3.30
C GLN A 417 -6.81 -15.16 -1.93
N ALA A 418 -6.88 -14.27 -0.93
CA ALA A 418 -6.36 -14.53 0.42
C ALA A 418 -6.97 -15.78 1.05
N ARG A 419 -8.27 -16.01 0.89
CA ARG A 419 -8.95 -17.22 1.38
C ARG A 419 -8.42 -18.50 0.71
N LYS A 420 -8.27 -18.47 -0.62
CA LYS A 420 -7.71 -19.61 -1.39
C LYS A 420 -6.23 -19.82 -1.08
N PHE A 421 -5.49 -18.73 -0.94
CA PHE A 421 -4.06 -18.69 -0.68
C PHE A 421 -3.73 -19.34 0.67
N ARG A 422 -4.47 -19.00 1.73
CA ARG A 422 -4.35 -19.59 3.07
C ARG A 422 -4.39 -21.13 3.07
N LYS A 423 -5.30 -21.72 2.29
CA LYS A 423 -5.43 -23.19 2.22
C LYS A 423 -4.27 -23.86 1.49
N ASN A 424 -3.65 -23.15 0.54
CA ASN A 424 -2.70 -23.73 -0.41
C ASN A 424 -1.24 -23.32 -0.17
N PHE A 425 -0.98 -22.38 0.74
CA PHE A 425 0.38 -21.95 1.09
C PHE A 425 1.04 -22.99 1.99
N LYS A 426 2.23 -23.43 1.61
CA LYS A 426 2.99 -24.48 2.29
C LYS A 426 4.19 -23.88 3.02
N GLU A 427 4.62 -24.55 4.09
CA GLU A 427 5.82 -24.20 4.83
C GLU A 427 7.04 -24.11 3.91
N GLY A 428 7.91 -23.13 4.15
CA GLY A 428 9.16 -22.95 3.39
C GLY A 428 9.00 -22.25 2.03
N GLN A 429 7.79 -21.82 1.66
CA GLN A 429 7.56 -21.03 0.44
C GLN A 429 7.88 -19.54 0.67
N ILE A 430 8.12 -18.81 -0.41
CA ILE A 430 8.44 -17.37 -0.35
C ILE A 430 7.16 -16.58 -0.58
N LEU A 431 6.77 -15.78 0.41
CA LEU A 431 5.61 -14.90 0.33
C LEU A 431 6.01 -13.62 -0.40
N ILE A 432 5.44 -13.38 -1.58
CA ILE A 432 5.54 -12.11 -2.29
C ILE A 432 4.19 -11.40 -2.19
N THR A 433 4.15 -10.16 -1.71
CA THR A 433 2.90 -9.39 -1.58
C THR A 433 3.16 -7.90 -1.75
N GLN A 434 2.14 -7.05 -1.95
CA GLN A 434 2.42 -5.61 -2.00
C GLN A 434 2.79 -5.06 -0.64
N MET A 435 2.07 -5.50 0.39
CA MET A 435 2.34 -5.17 1.78
C MET A 435 1.81 -6.29 2.66
N THR A 436 2.46 -6.55 3.77
CA THR A 436 1.90 -7.48 4.76
C THR A 436 0.71 -6.82 5.47
N GLN A 437 -0.35 -7.60 5.68
CA GLN A 437 -1.50 -7.22 6.49
C GLN A 437 -1.65 -8.21 7.66
N PRO A 438 -2.22 -7.80 8.81
CA PRO A 438 -2.34 -8.69 9.97
C PRO A 438 -3.28 -9.87 9.79
N ASN A 439 -4.21 -9.77 8.85
CA ASN A 439 -5.05 -10.89 8.43
C ASN A 439 -4.29 -11.97 7.62
N ILE A 440 -2.99 -11.83 7.34
CA ILE A 440 -2.16 -12.84 6.64
C ILE A 440 -0.97 -13.30 7.50
N MET A 441 -1.02 -13.07 8.81
CA MET A 441 0.07 -13.46 9.73
C MET A 441 0.28 -14.97 9.79
N ASP A 442 -0.80 -15.73 9.64
CA ASP A 442 -0.79 -17.19 9.57
C ASP A 442 -0.03 -17.73 8.35
N ILE A 443 -0.04 -16.96 7.27
CA ILE A 443 0.71 -17.24 6.04
C ILE A 443 2.15 -16.77 6.22
N ALA A 444 2.35 -15.56 6.72
CA ALA A 444 3.66 -14.96 6.91
C ALA A 444 4.55 -15.79 7.86
N SER A 445 3.99 -16.41 8.90
CA SER A 445 4.74 -17.25 9.83
C SER A 445 5.24 -18.58 9.24
N LYS A 446 4.69 -19.02 8.11
CA LYS A 446 5.09 -20.25 7.39
C LYS A 446 6.10 -19.98 6.28
N ALA A 447 6.38 -18.70 6.01
CA ALA A 447 7.17 -18.30 4.87
C ALA A 447 8.67 -18.40 5.16
N ALA A 448 9.45 -18.92 4.21
CA ALA A 448 10.91 -18.91 4.29
C ALA A 448 11.51 -17.50 4.10
N ALA A 449 10.81 -16.64 3.37
CA ALA A 449 11.12 -15.22 3.22
C ALA A 449 9.87 -14.42 2.89
N ILE A 450 9.92 -13.12 3.18
CA ILE A 450 8.88 -12.15 2.82
C ILE A 450 9.48 -11.13 1.85
N VAL A 451 8.82 -10.92 0.71
CA VAL A 451 9.18 -9.89 -0.27
C VAL A 451 7.98 -8.97 -0.45
N THR A 452 8.17 -7.65 -0.29
CA THR A 452 7.08 -6.69 -0.50
C THR A 452 7.39 -5.58 -1.49
N ASP A 453 6.41 -5.24 -2.34
CA ASP A 453 6.51 -4.10 -3.26
C ASP A 453 6.57 -2.77 -2.54
N GLU A 454 5.80 -2.63 -1.47
CA GLU A 454 5.73 -1.43 -0.66
C GLU A 454 6.39 -1.62 0.70
N GLY A 455 6.75 -0.49 1.28
CA GLY A 455 7.25 -0.40 2.64
C GLY A 455 8.73 -0.06 2.69
N GLY A 456 9.11 0.66 3.74
CA GLY A 456 10.51 0.84 4.11
C GLY A 456 10.85 0.05 5.37
N MET A 457 11.97 0.39 5.99
CA MET A 457 12.44 -0.20 7.26
C MET A 457 11.44 -0.16 8.43
N LEU A 458 10.42 0.69 8.30
CA LEU A 458 9.40 0.97 9.31
C LEU A 458 8.03 0.40 8.94
N SER A 459 7.97 -0.35 7.84
CA SER A 459 6.74 -1.02 7.42
C SER A 459 6.38 -2.17 8.36
N HIS A 460 5.10 -2.54 8.34
CA HIS A 460 4.62 -3.71 9.06
C HIS A 460 5.42 -4.98 8.69
N ALA A 461 5.73 -5.16 7.39
CA ALA A 461 6.50 -6.28 6.88
C ALA A 461 7.91 -6.33 7.51
N ALA A 462 8.57 -5.18 7.61
CA ALA A 462 9.88 -5.06 8.24
C ALA A 462 9.84 -5.31 9.75
N ILE A 463 8.76 -4.93 10.42
CA ILE A 463 8.60 -5.19 11.87
C ILE A 463 8.37 -6.69 12.11
N ILE A 464 7.36 -7.30 11.47
CA ILE A 464 7.01 -8.70 11.72
C ILE A 464 8.09 -9.68 11.28
N SER A 465 8.82 -9.38 10.21
CA SER A 465 9.91 -10.28 9.75
C SER A 465 11.02 -10.38 10.78
N ARG A 466 11.33 -9.29 11.49
CA ARG A 466 12.30 -9.29 12.59
C ARG A 466 11.78 -10.04 13.82
N GLU A 467 10.48 -9.93 14.11
CA GLU A 467 9.82 -10.67 15.19
C GLU A 467 9.80 -12.18 14.92
N LEU A 468 9.56 -12.58 13.67
CA LEU A 468 9.49 -13.97 13.24
C LEU A 468 10.86 -14.56 12.84
N HIS A 469 11.91 -13.74 12.84
CA HIS A 469 13.26 -14.12 12.37
C HIS A 469 13.29 -14.64 10.92
N ILE A 470 12.45 -14.07 10.04
CA ILE A 470 12.33 -14.46 8.63
C ILE A 470 13.06 -13.43 7.74
N PRO A 471 13.91 -13.84 6.78
CA PRO A 471 14.52 -12.94 5.80
C PRO A 471 13.48 -12.08 5.07
N CYS A 472 13.76 -10.79 4.90
CA CYS A 472 12.77 -9.87 4.37
C CYS A 472 13.37 -8.73 3.55
N ILE A 473 12.82 -8.53 2.35
CA ILE A 473 13.11 -7.41 1.46
C ILE A 473 11.81 -6.65 1.23
N VAL A 474 11.84 -5.33 1.45
CA VAL A 474 10.67 -4.45 1.31
C VAL A 474 10.97 -3.35 0.29
N GLY A 475 9.93 -2.78 -0.32
CA GLY A 475 10.12 -1.71 -1.28
C GLY A 475 10.72 -2.19 -2.60
N THR A 476 10.35 -3.39 -3.07
CA THR A 476 10.78 -3.88 -4.40
C THR A 476 10.07 -3.20 -5.55
N PHE A 477 8.98 -2.49 -5.26
CA PHE A 477 8.08 -1.80 -6.19
C PHE A 477 7.32 -2.71 -7.17
N ILE A 478 7.97 -3.74 -7.72
CA ILE A 478 7.46 -4.49 -8.87
C ILE A 478 7.49 -6.01 -8.69
N ALA A 479 7.94 -6.56 -7.55
CA ALA A 479 8.04 -8.01 -7.32
C ALA A 479 6.72 -8.75 -7.57
N THR A 480 5.56 -8.23 -7.14
CA THR A 480 4.26 -8.91 -7.39
C THR A 480 3.81 -8.90 -8.85
N SER A 481 4.42 -8.06 -9.68
CA SER A 481 4.22 -8.03 -11.14
C SER A 481 5.37 -8.68 -11.92
N ASN A 482 6.52 -8.85 -11.27
CA ASN A 482 7.74 -9.35 -11.89
C ASN A 482 7.82 -10.87 -11.87
N PHE A 483 7.45 -11.48 -10.76
CA PHE A 483 7.43 -12.93 -10.59
C PHE A 483 6.02 -13.49 -10.80
N ASP A 484 5.94 -14.80 -11.02
CA ASP A 484 4.68 -15.54 -11.10
C ASP A 484 4.56 -16.57 -9.97
N ASP A 485 3.33 -16.96 -9.63
CA ASP A 485 3.08 -18.07 -8.70
C ASP A 485 3.78 -19.35 -9.21
N GLY A 486 4.55 -19.99 -8.33
CA GLY A 486 5.29 -21.21 -8.67
C GLY A 486 6.73 -20.99 -9.12
N ASP A 487 7.16 -19.75 -9.37
CA ASP A 487 8.55 -19.46 -9.72
C ASP A 487 9.50 -19.90 -8.62
N ILE A 488 10.62 -20.53 -8.99
CA ILE A 488 11.71 -20.79 -8.05
C ILE A 488 12.56 -19.52 -8.00
N ILE A 489 12.72 -18.94 -6.82
CA ILE A 489 13.46 -17.69 -6.64
C ILE A 489 14.46 -17.81 -5.50
N GLU A 490 15.52 -17.01 -5.58
CA GLU A 490 16.44 -16.71 -4.48
C GLU A 490 16.09 -15.33 -3.90
N VAL A 491 15.99 -15.26 -2.57
CA VAL A 491 15.92 -14.02 -1.80
C VAL A 491 17.24 -13.87 -1.06
N ASP A 492 18.08 -12.96 -1.53
CA ASP A 492 19.32 -12.54 -0.89
C ASP A 492 19.05 -11.23 -0.13
N ALA A 493 18.51 -11.37 1.08
CA ALA A 493 18.24 -10.24 1.98
C ALA A 493 19.51 -9.77 2.70
N GLU A 494 20.70 -10.19 2.28
CA GLU A 494 21.96 -9.54 2.68
C GLU A 494 22.29 -8.41 1.70
N LYS A 495 21.97 -8.62 0.41
CA LYS A 495 22.20 -7.65 -0.68
C LYS A 495 20.96 -6.89 -1.10
N GLY A 496 19.78 -7.27 -0.62
CA GLY A 496 18.51 -6.65 -1.00
C GLY A 496 18.07 -7.05 -2.41
N ILE A 497 18.36 -8.29 -2.82
CA ILE A 497 18.12 -8.78 -4.17
C ILE A 497 17.18 -9.99 -4.16
N VAL A 498 16.23 -10.00 -5.10
CA VAL A 498 15.39 -11.17 -5.42
C VAL A 498 15.57 -11.53 -6.89
N ARG A 499 15.91 -12.78 -7.20
CA ARG A 499 16.16 -13.24 -8.57
C ARG A 499 15.46 -14.56 -8.86
N LYS A 500 15.02 -14.74 -10.11
CA LYS A 500 14.46 -16.03 -10.58
C LYS A 500 15.60 -17.02 -10.83
N LEU A 501 15.47 -18.26 -10.36
CA LEU A 501 16.48 -19.31 -10.55
C LEU A 501 16.26 -20.11 -11.83
#